data_AF-A0A6A6QGD3-F1
#
_entry.id   AF-A0A6A6QGD3-F1
#
_cell.length_a   1.000
_cell.length_b   1.000
_cell.length_c   1.000
_cell.angle_alpha   90.00
_cell.angle_beta   90.00
_cell.angle_gamma   90.00
#
_symmetry.space_group_name_H-M   'P 1'
#
loop_
_entity.id
_entity.type
_entity.pdbx_description
1 polymer ?
#
loop_
_entity_poly.entity_id
_entity_poly.type
_entity_poly.pdbx_seq_one_letter_code
_entity_poly.pdbx_strand_id
1 'polypeptide(L)'
;TLNLRYQNAARCYVYLADVSKLDNKADGEMTWEEAFRTSRWFTRGWTLQELIAPRLVDFFSLEGERLGSKLLLESEIQEITGIAKNALRGDALSNFGIKERRSWAERRNTGIEEDEVYC
;
A
#
# COMPACT_ATOMS: atom_id res chain seq x y z
N THR A 1 -12.77 0.62 19.30
CA THR A 1 -13.68 1.37 18.40
C THR A 1 -12.95 2.01 17.22
N LEU A 2 -11.88 1.39 16.69
CA LEU A 2 -11.01 1.98 15.64
C LEU A 2 -11.16 1.35 14.25
N ASN A 3 -11.98 0.29 14.08
CA ASN A 3 -12.17 -0.38 12.78
C ASN A 3 -13.21 0.30 11.85
N LEU A 4 -13.99 1.28 12.34
CA LEU A 4 -15.14 1.83 11.61
C LEU A 4 -14.82 2.97 10.64
N ARG A 5 -13.64 3.62 10.72
CA ARG A 5 -13.34 4.78 9.87
C ARG A 5 -12.79 4.40 8.48
N TYR A 6 -11.95 3.36 8.39
CA TYR A 6 -11.36 2.95 7.10
C TYR A 6 -12.28 2.05 6.27
N GLN A 7 -13.13 1.23 6.89
CA GLN A 7 -14.09 0.38 6.17
C GLN A 7 -15.16 1.18 5.40
N ASN A 8 -15.46 2.41 5.81
CA ASN A 8 -16.46 3.27 5.18
C ASN A 8 -15.87 4.30 4.20
N ALA A 9 -14.55 4.32 4.01
CA ALA A 9 -13.95 5.17 2.99
C ALA A 9 -14.28 4.59 1.60
N ALA A 10 -15.16 5.27 0.87
CA ALA A 10 -15.52 4.88 -0.51
C ALA A 10 -14.29 4.87 -1.43
N ARG A 11 -13.31 5.74 -1.16
CA ARG A 11 -12.03 5.84 -1.87
C ARG A 11 -10.95 6.36 -0.92
N CYS A 12 -9.76 5.79 -1.02
CA CYS A 12 -8.55 6.24 -0.34
C CYS A 12 -7.56 6.78 -1.39
N TYR A 13 -6.83 7.82 -1.01
CA TYR A 13 -5.82 8.44 -1.84
C TYR A 13 -4.48 8.30 -1.14
N VAL A 14 -3.50 7.69 -1.81
CA VAL A 14 -2.16 7.50 -1.28
C VAL A 14 -1.21 8.39 -2.07
N TYR A 15 -0.58 9.32 -1.37
CA TYR A 15 0.44 10.20 -1.92
C TYR A 15 1.83 9.66 -1.58
N LEU A 16 2.63 9.39 -2.61
CA LEU A 16 3.96 8.81 -2.49
C LEU A 16 5.01 9.88 -2.75
N ALA A 17 5.46 10.53 -1.68
CA ALA A 17 6.47 11.60 -1.74
C ALA A 17 7.86 11.10 -2.19
N ASP A 18 8.08 9.80 -2.27
CA ASP A 18 9.33 9.16 -2.72
C ASP A 18 9.23 8.53 -4.12
N VAL A 19 8.14 8.77 -4.84
CA VAL A 19 7.95 8.32 -6.22
C VAL A 19 7.73 9.53 -7.11
N SER A 20 8.65 9.75 -8.06
CA SER A 20 8.51 10.80 -9.07
C SER A 20 8.10 10.19 -10.41
N LYS A 21 7.17 10.84 -11.11
CA LYS A 21 6.76 10.44 -12.47
C LYS A 21 7.42 11.30 -13.55
N LEU A 22 8.04 12.42 -13.17
CA LEU A 22 8.81 13.25 -14.08
C LEU A 22 10.12 12.53 -14.41
N ASP A 23 10.06 11.83 -15.53
CA ASP A 23 11.15 11.14 -16.19
C ASP A 23 12.16 12.19 -16.67
N ASN A 24 13.11 12.60 -15.81
CA ASN A 24 14.31 13.27 -16.27
C ASN A 24 15.16 12.18 -16.93
N LYS A 25 14.87 11.90 -18.20
CA LYS A 25 15.61 10.94 -19.04
C LYS A 25 17.07 11.39 -19.25
N ALA A 26 17.85 11.37 -18.18
CA ALA A 26 19.27 11.21 -18.19
C ALA A 26 19.53 9.71 -18.04
N ASP A 27 20.34 9.19 -18.94
CA ASP A 27 20.70 7.77 -19.08
C ASP A 27 21.10 7.18 -17.71
N GLY A 28 20.20 6.41 -17.08
CA GLY A 28 20.41 5.78 -15.76
C GLY A 28 19.40 6.10 -14.65
N GLU A 29 18.40 6.96 -14.86
CA GLU A 29 17.34 7.18 -13.84
C GLU A 29 16.36 6.00 -13.71
N MET A 30 15.98 5.72 -12.46
CA MET A 30 15.02 4.70 -12.06
C MET A 30 13.60 5.09 -12.52
N THR A 31 12.89 4.17 -13.16
CA THR A 31 11.50 4.37 -13.59
C THR A 31 10.57 4.60 -12.40
N TRP A 32 9.43 5.29 -12.59
CA TRP A 32 8.47 5.50 -11.51
C TRP A 32 7.93 4.16 -10.97
N GLU A 33 7.86 3.12 -11.81
CA GLU A 33 7.46 1.77 -11.42
C GLU A 33 8.47 1.10 -10.48
N GLU A 34 9.76 1.36 -10.66
CA GLU A 34 10.82 0.86 -9.77
C GLU A 34 10.85 1.66 -8.46
N ALA A 35 10.68 2.98 -8.53
CA ALA A 35 10.52 3.83 -7.35
C ALA A 35 9.27 3.43 -6.55
N PHE A 36 8.17 3.10 -7.22
CA PHE A 36 6.95 2.59 -6.58
C PHE A 36 7.23 1.28 -5.82
N ARG A 37 7.93 0.33 -6.45
CA ARG A 37 8.28 -0.96 -5.81
C ARG A 37 9.16 -0.80 -4.57
N THR A 38 9.96 0.25 -4.53
CA THR A 38 10.91 0.52 -3.45
C THR A 38 10.43 1.60 -2.48
N SER A 39 9.20 2.11 -2.67
CA SER A 39 8.64 3.17 -1.84
C SER A 39 8.56 2.75 -0.37
N ARG A 40 8.97 3.66 0.50
CA ARG A 40 8.90 3.53 1.97
C ARG A 40 7.48 3.37 2.46
N TRP A 41 6.47 3.74 1.66
CA TRP A 41 5.08 3.49 2.03
C TRP A 41 4.85 1.99 2.29
N PHE A 42 5.41 1.10 1.46
CA PHE A 42 5.28 -0.36 1.64
C PHE A 42 6.00 -0.93 2.86
N THR A 43 6.92 -0.18 3.48
CA THR A 43 7.67 -0.62 4.66
C THR A 43 7.05 -0.17 5.98
N ARG A 44 6.09 0.77 5.96
CA ARG A 44 5.38 1.25 7.16
C ARG A 44 4.42 0.21 7.72
N GLY A 45 4.34 0.13 9.05
CA GLY A 45 3.50 -0.85 9.76
C GLY A 45 2.00 -0.74 9.48
N TRP A 46 1.50 0.45 9.16
CA TRP A 46 0.06 0.76 9.06
C TRP A 46 -0.61 0.43 7.70
N THR A 47 0.16 0.06 6.67
CA THR A 47 -0.39 -0.13 5.30
C THR A 47 -1.33 -1.32 5.12
N LEU A 48 -1.31 -2.30 6.02
CA LEU A 48 -2.17 -3.49 5.88
C LEU A 48 -3.65 -3.16 6.03
N GLN A 49 -3.99 -2.30 6.99
CA GLN A 49 -5.38 -1.87 7.18
C GLN A 49 -5.81 -0.93 6.05
N GLU A 50 -4.89 -0.10 5.54
CA GLU A 50 -5.13 0.85 4.45
C GLU A 50 -5.23 0.19 3.07
N LEU A 51 -4.60 -0.97 2.85
CA LEU A 51 -4.71 -1.74 1.61
C LEU A 51 -5.91 -2.68 1.60
N ILE A 52 -6.24 -3.27 2.76
CA ILE A 52 -7.29 -4.30 2.86
C ILE A 52 -8.67 -3.67 3.09
N ALA A 53 -8.79 -2.60 3.89
CA ALA A 53 -10.09 -2.08 4.29
C ALA A 53 -10.81 -1.25 3.20
N PRO A 54 -10.16 -0.33 2.45
CA PRO A 54 -10.81 0.44 1.39
C PRO A 54 -10.85 -0.36 0.08
N ARG A 55 -12.02 -0.42 -0.59
CA ARG A 55 -12.15 -1.09 -1.90
C ARG A 55 -11.42 -0.35 -3.02
N LEU A 56 -11.42 0.98 -2.97
CA LEU A 56 -10.80 1.83 -3.99
C LEU A 56 -9.64 2.59 -3.35
N VAL A 57 -8.43 2.38 -3.87
CA VAL A 57 -7.24 3.16 -3.51
C VAL A 57 -6.60 3.65 -4.80
N ASP A 58 -6.32 4.95 -4.90
CA ASP A 58 -5.57 5.55 -6.01
C ASP A 58 -4.24 6.10 -5.48
N PHE A 59 -3.15 5.80 -6.20
CA PHE A 59 -1.79 6.20 -5.87
C PHE A 59 -1.36 7.41 -6.71
N PHE A 60 -0.67 8.36 -6.06
CA PHE A 60 -0.20 9.61 -6.65
C PHE A 60 1.29 9.79 -6.39
N SER A 61 2.01 10.32 -7.39
CA SER A 61 3.43 10.66 -7.28
C SER A 61 3.65 11.90 -6.42
N LEU A 62 4.92 12.21 -6.14
CA LEU A 62 5.38 13.45 -5.51
C LEU A 62 4.78 14.69 -6.20
N GLU A 63 4.62 14.65 -7.52
CA GLU A 63 4.10 15.78 -8.31
C GLU A 63 2.57 15.81 -8.37
N GLY A 64 1.90 14.91 -7.65
CA GLY A 64 0.45 14.79 -7.63
C GLY A 64 -0.09 14.14 -8.91
N GLU A 65 0.74 13.48 -9.71
CA GLU A 65 0.28 12.74 -10.87
C GLU A 65 -0.25 11.37 -10.46
N ARG A 66 -1.37 10.96 -11.05
CA ARG A 66 -1.94 9.64 -10.79
C ARG A 66 -1.03 8.56 -11.41
N LEU A 67 -0.55 7.66 -10.55
CA LEU A 67 0.25 6.49 -10.91
C LEU A 67 -0.66 5.33 -11.32
N GLY A 68 -1.72 5.08 -10.55
CA GLY A 68 -2.66 4.01 -10.82
C GLY A 68 -3.59 3.73 -9.66
N SER A 69 -4.52 2.80 -9.86
CA SER A 69 -5.38 2.30 -8.79
C SER A 69 -4.81 1.01 -8.20
N LYS A 70 -5.21 0.65 -6.99
CA LYS A 70 -4.87 -0.64 -6.36
C LYS A 70 -5.19 -1.85 -7.24
N LEU A 71 -6.26 -1.80 -8.04
CA LEU A 71 -6.62 -2.87 -8.96
C LEU A 71 -5.71 -2.93 -10.18
N LEU A 72 -5.27 -1.78 -10.67
CA LEU A 72 -4.33 -1.71 -11.80
C LEU A 72 -2.92 -2.16 -11.38
N LEU A 73 -2.54 -1.87 -10.13
CA LEU A 73 -1.22 -2.17 -9.57
C LEU A 73 -1.23 -3.41 -8.64
N GLU A 74 -2.27 -4.27 -8.74
CA GLU A 74 -2.45 -5.38 -7.79
C GLU A 74 -1.34 -6.42 -7.88
N SER A 75 -0.71 -6.57 -9.06
CA SER A 75 0.39 -7.51 -9.26
C SER A 75 1.64 -7.02 -8.55
N GLU A 76 1.97 -5.75 -8.74
CA GLU A 76 3.09 -5.07 -8.09
C GLU A 76 2.89 -5.08 -6.58
N ILE A 77 1.70 -4.71 -6.10
CA ILE A 77 1.39 -4.71 -4.66
C ILE A 77 1.50 -6.13 -4.08
N GLN A 78 1.01 -7.16 -4.77
CA GLN A 78 1.17 -8.55 -4.32
C GLN A 78 2.64 -8.94 -4.22
N GLU A 79 3.46 -8.61 -5.22
CA GLU A 79 4.89 -8.95 -5.22
C GLU A 79 5.63 -8.28 -4.05
N ILE A 80 5.33 -7.01 -3.79
CA ILE A 80 5.97 -6.23 -2.72
C ILE A 80 5.51 -6.73 -1.34
N THR A 81 4.19 -6.87 -1.14
CA THR A 81 3.60 -7.09 0.19
C THR A 81 3.35 -8.55 0.54
N GLY A 82 3.27 -9.44 -0.46
CA GLY A 82 2.81 -10.82 -0.31
C GLY A 82 1.30 -10.96 -0.08
N ILE A 83 0.53 -9.86 -0.10
CA ILE A 83 -0.92 -9.91 0.07
C ILE A 83 -1.55 -10.50 -1.19
N ALA A 84 -2.43 -11.50 -1.01
CA ALA A 84 -3.12 -12.12 -2.13
C ALA A 84 -3.98 -11.10 -2.90
N LYS A 85 -3.99 -11.17 -4.23
CA LYS A 85 -4.82 -10.29 -5.08
C LYS A 85 -6.30 -10.28 -4.68
N ASN A 86 -6.83 -11.44 -4.29
CA ASN A 86 -8.20 -11.58 -3.81
C ASN A 86 -8.45 -10.75 -2.55
N ALA A 87 -7.50 -10.72 -1.61
CA ALA A 87 -7.58 -9.85 -0.44
C ALA A 87 -7.50 -8.37 -0.82
N LEU A 88 -6.65 -8.00 -1.79
CA LEU A 88 -6.58 -6.63 -2.32
C LEU A 88 -7.90 -6.21 -2.99
N ARG A 89 -8.61 -7.14 -3.63
CA ARG A 89 -9.92 -6.90 -4.26
C ARG A 89 -11.07 -6.78 -3.25
N GLY A 90 -10.83 -7.11 -1.99
CA GLY A 90 -11.80 -6.97 -0.90
C GLY A 90 -12.49 -8.26 -0.48
N ASP A 91 -11.93 -9.43 -0.79
CA ASP A 91 -12.42 -10.69 -0.25
C ASP A 91 -12.35 -10.70 1.29
N ALA A 92 -13.29 -11.41 1.92
CA ALA A 92 -13.34 -11.52 3.36
C ALA A 92 -12.05 -12.15 3.92
N LEU A 93 -11.48 -11.55 4.96
CA LEU A 93 -10.28 -12.06 5.63
C LEU A 93 -10.41 -13.49 6.17
N SER A 94 -11.65 -13.94 6.41
CA SER A 94 -11.97 -15.32 6.79
C SER A 94 -11.60 -16.35 5.72
N ASN A 95 -11.48 -15.93 4.46
CA ASN A 95 -11.09 -16.80 3.34
C ASN A 95 -9.59 -17.12 3.34
N PHE A 96 -8.80 -16.42 4.17
CA PHE A 96 -7.34 -16.54 4.22
C PHE A 96 -6.89 -17.13 5.56
N GLY A 97 -5.91 -18.03 5.49
CA GLY A 97 -5.40 -18.73 6.66
C GLY A 97 -4.75 -17.76 7.67
N ILE A 98 -4.78 -18.10 8.96
CA ILE A 98 -4.15 -17.26 9.99
C ILE A 98 -2.64 -17.07 9.71
N LYS A 99 -1.96 -18.13 9.25
CA LYS A 99 -0.52 -18.07 8.90
C LYS A 99 -0.26 -17.14 7.72
N GLU A 100 -1.10 -17.21 6.70
CA GLU A 100 -1.04 -16.34 5.52
C GLU A 100 -1.28 -14.87 5.91
N ARG A 101 -2.32 -14.61 6.73
CA ARG A 101 -2.56 -13.24 7.22
C ARG A 101 -1.43 -12.70 8.09
N ARG A 102 -0.74 -13.56 8.84
CA ARG A 102 0.45 -13.18 9.63
C ARG A 102 1.66 -12.91 8.73
N SER A 103 1.87 -13.69 7.67
CA SER A 103 3.01 -13.48 6.78
C SER A 103 2.95 -12.14 6.04
N TRP A 104 1.74 -11.60 5.81
CA TRP A 104 1.56 -10.24 5.30
C TRP A 104 2.14 -9.16 6.24
N ALA A 105 2.34 -9.46 7.52
CA ALA A 105 2.92 -8.56 8.52
C ALA A 105 4.39 -8.80 8.83
N GLU A 106 4.90 -10.00 8.57
CA GLU A 106 6.26 -10.40 8.92
C GLU A 106 7.36 -9.64 8.16
N ARG A 107 7.06 -9.09 6.97
CA ARG A 107 8.03 -8.32 6.16
C ARG A 107 8.08 -6.83 6.49
N ARG A 108 7.32 -6.33 7.47
CA ARG A 108 7.17 -4.89 7.74
C ARG A 108 7.94 -4.46 8.99
N ASN A 109 8.58 -3.30 8.91
CA ASN A 109 9.31 -2.72 10.03
C ASN A 109 8.29 -2.01 10.94
N THR A 110 7.83 -2.71 11.97
CA THR A 110 6.92 -2.15 12.98
C THR A 110 7.74 -1.35 13.98
N GLY A 111 8.11 -0.13 13.58
CA GLY A 111 8.67 0.85 14.51
C GLY A 111 7.64 1.18 15.57
N ILE A 112 7.96 0.84 16.82
CA ILE A 112 7.12 0.99 18.03
C ILE A 112 6.68 2.45 18.29
N GLU A 113 7.30 3.45 17.65
CA GLU A 113 7.05 4.88 17.92
C GLU A 113 5.72 5.46 17.39
N GLU A 114 4.96 4.76 16.54
CA GLU A 114 3.68 5.29 16.03
C GLU A 114 2.44 4.90 16.86
N ASP A 115 2.60 4.15 17.96
CA ASP A 115 1.50 3.81 18.89
C ASP A 115 1.26 4.87 19.98
N GLU A 116 2.17 5.85 20.18
CA GLU A 116 2.00 6.89 21.22
C GLU A 116 1.12 8.07 20.78
N VAL A 117 0.79 8.22 19.50
CA VAL A 117 -0.09 9.32 19.03
C VAL A 117 -1.58 8.95 19.13
N TYR A 118 -1.91 7.70 19.48
CA TYR A 118 -3.28 7.19 19.53
C TYR A 118 -3.72 6.64 20.89
N CYS A 119 -2.98 6.94 21.97
CA CYS A 119 -3.45 6.82 23.35
C CYS A 119 -4.12 8.10 23.84
#